data_AF-A0A7J7PQI6-F1
#
_entry.id   AF-A0A7J7PQI6-F1
#
_cell.length_a   1.000
_cell.length_b   1.000
_cell.length_c   1.000
_cell.angle_alpha   90.00
_cell.angle_beta   90.00
_cell.angle_gamma   90.00
#
_symmetry.space_group_name_H-M   'P 1'
#
loop_
_entity.id
_entity.type
_entity.pdbx_description
1 polymer ?
#
loop_
_entity_poly.entity_id
_entity_poly.type
_entity_poly.pdbx_seq_one_letter_code
_entity_poly.pdbx_strand_id
1 'polypeptide(L)'
;MAPRKGTVPHNKAKGKAAQPYAAASDAVQPQAALPDATPEVSVTVLQQLEDKRKRLCNQLKDVERQIYDLETKYLEGCTTNANALQGYEGLRSQVGCKPSKAAPVDPADRIFSGSSSSSTAV
;
A
#
# COMPACT_ATOMS: atom_id res chain seq x y z
N MET A 1 41.88 7.50 45.63
CA MET A 1 41.31 7.20 44.30
C MET A 1 39.80 7.05 44.47
N ALA A 2 39.00 7.98 43.92
CA ALA A 2 37.55 8.08 44.17
C ALA A 2 36.72 7.17 43.24
N PRO A 3 35.51 6.72 43.64
CA PRO A 3 34.59 6.05 42.72
C PRO A 3 33.78 7.07 41.89
N ARG A 4 33.78 6.91 40.56
CA ARG A 4 32.97 7.72 39.64
C ARG A 4 31.54 7.16 39.59
N LYS A 5 30.57 7.94 40.05
CA LYS A 5 29.13 7.75 39.78
C LYS A 5 28.86 8.06 38.31
N GLY A 6 28.38 7.08 37.55
CA GLY A 6 27.82 7.28 36.21
C GLY A 6 26.33 6.99 36.24
N THR A 7 25.51 8.03 36.11
CA THR A 7 24.05 7.93 35.96
C THR A 7 23.69 7.64 34.51
N VAL A 8 22.95 6.57 34.27
CA VAL A 8 22.36 6.22 32.97
C VAL A 8 21.04 6.99 32.81
N PRO A 9 20.81 7.78 31.75
CA PRO A 9 19.50 8.36 31.50
C PRO A 9 18.53 7.28 30.99
N HIS A 10 17.50 6.97 31.77
CA HIS A 10 16.35 6.21 31.32
C HIS A 10 15.47 7.10 30.42
N ASN A 11 15.51 6.86 29.11
CA ASN A 11 14.51 7.42 28.19
C ASN A 11 13.20 6.63 28.35
N LYS A 12 12.22 7.23 29.03
CA LYS A 12 10.83 6.76 29.06
C LYS A 12 10.19 7.04 27.70
N ALA A 13 10.29 6.09 26.76
CA ALA A 13 9.45 6.07 25.58
C ALA A 13 8.01 5.77 26.03
N LYS A 14 7.14 6.78 26.01
CA LYS A 14 5.68 6.59 26.15
C LYS A 14 5.19 5.83 24.92
N GLY A 15 4.87 4.55 25.09
CA GLY A 15 4.06 3.81 24.12
C GLY A 15 2.70 4.48 23.99
N LYS A 16 2.40 5.04 22.81
CA LYS A 16 1.03 5.35 22.43
C LYS A 16 0.39 4.04 21.99
N ALA A 17 -0.46 3.50 22.86
CA ALA A 17 -1.34 2.38 22.57
C ALA A 17 -2.24 2.70 21.37
N ALA A 18 -2.53 1.64 20.60
CA ALA A 18 -3.40 1.63 19.45
C ALA A 18 -4.79 2.23 19.76
N GLN A 19 -5.26 3.09 18.86
CA GLN A 19 -6.63 3.57 18.83
C GLN A 19 -7.54 2.46 18.25
N PRO A 20 -8.65 2.09 18.92
CA PRO A 20 -9.66 1.21 18.34
C PRO A 20 -10.43 1.95 17.25
N TYR A 21 -10.66 1.26 16.12
CA TYR A 21 -11.53 1.73 15.05
C TYR A 21 -12.96 1.89 15.59
N ALA A 22 -13.43 3.14 15.63
CA ALA A 22 -14.81 3.44 15.98
C ALA A 22 -15.69 3.15 14.76
N ALA A 23 -16.55 2.14 14.88
CA ALA A 23 -17.67 1.92 13.98
C ALA A 23 -18.71 3.04 14.21
N ALA A 24 -18.73 4.03 13.32
CA ALA A 24 -19.80 5.01 13.26
C ALA A 24 -20.95 4.42 12.45
N SER A 25 -21.93 3.86 13.16
CA SER A 25 -23.26 3.54 12.64
C SER A 25 -24.00 4.86 12.43
N ASP A 26 -23.96 5.40 11.21
CA ASP A 26 -24.78 6.58 10.88
C ASP A 26 -26.12 6.13 10.31
N ALA A 27 -27.16 6.75 10.85
CA ALA A 27 -28.54 6.35 10.73
C ALA A 27 -29.14 6.81 9.40
N VAL A 28 -29.96 5.95 8.79
CA VAL A 28 -30.83 6.31 7.67
C VAL A 28 -31.89 7.31 8.15
N GLN A 29 -31.73 8.58 7.79
CA GLN A 29 -32.81 9.56 7.77
C GLN A 29 -33.56 9.49 6.43
N PRO A 30 -34.90 9.51 6.40
CA PRO A 30 -35.66 9.61 5.16
C PRO A 30 -35.54 11.04 4.60
N GLN A 31 -35.00 11.12 3.39
CA GLN A 31 -34.70 12.34 2.65
C GLN A 31 -35.99 13.08 2.27
N ALA A 32 -36.20 14.25 2.87
CA ALA A 32 -37.23 15.21 2.49
C ALA A 32 -36.83 15.98 1.22
N ALA A 33 -37.81 16.10 0.32
CA ALA A 33 -38.01 17.01 -0.81
C ALA A 33 -36.85 17.88 -1.36
N LEU A 34 -36.71 17.78 -2.69
CA LEU A 34 -35.91 18.57 -3.63
C LEU A 34 -35.96 20.10 -3.40
N PRO A 35 -34.81 20.78 -3.50
CA PRO A 35 -34.72 22.05 -4.19
C PRO A 35 -34.05 21.89 -5.55
N ASP A 36 -34.74 22.37 -6.59
CA ASP A 36 -34.32 22.51 -7.99
C ASP A 36 -32.89 23.09 -8.10
N ALA A 37 -31.92 22.28 -8.53
CA ALA A 37 -30.54 22.67 -8.73
C ALA A 37 -30.29 22.88 -10.23
N THR A 38 -30.46 24.11 -10.69
CA THR A 38 -29.96 24.58 -11.98
C THR A 38 -28.43 24.47 -12.01
N PRO A 39 -27.82 23.86 -13.05
CA PRO A 39 -26.38 23.65 -13.10
C PRO A 39 -25.69 24.88 -13.68
N GLU A 40 -25.50 25.93 -12.90
CA GLU A 40 -24.56 27.02 -13.25
C GLU A 40 -23.11 26.58 -12.91
N VAL A 41 -22.72 25.36 -13.32
CA VAL A 41 -21.32 24.93 -13.19
C VAL A 41 -20.55 25.63 -14.30
N SER A 42 -19.95 26.76 -13.96
CA SER A 42 -19.14 27.54 -14.90
C SER A 42 -18.14 26.65 -15.65
N VAL A 43 -18.04 26.84 -16.96
CA VAL A 43 -17.18 26.06 -17.88
C VAL A 43 -15.72 26.01 -17.40
N THR A 44 -15.27 27.04 -16.70
CA THR A 44 -13.94 27.12 -16.07
C THR A 44 -13.75 26.12 -14.93
N VAL A 45 -14.77 25.94 -14.08
CA VAL A 45 -14.74 24.94 -12.99
C VAL A 45 -14.80 23.52 -13.55
N LEU A 46 -15.60 23.29 -14.61
CA LEU A 46 -15.62 22.00 -15.31
C LEU A 46 -14.25 21.66 -15.91
N GLN A 47 -13.61 22.62 -16.59
CA GLN A 47 -12.27 22.43 -17.15
C GLN A 47 -11.23 22.07 -16.08
N GLN A 48 -11.26 22.77 -14.93
CA GLN A 48 -10.36 22.47 -13.81
C GLN A 48 -10.58 21.06 -13.25
N LEU A 49 -11.84 20.61 -13.15
CA LEU A 49 -12.18 19.26 -12.70
C LEU A 49 -11.71 18.20 -13.70
N GLU A 50 -11.85 18.45 -15.00
CA GLU A 50 -11.33 17.56 -16.03
C GLU A 50 -9.81 17.47 -16.02
N ASP A 51 -9.11 18.59 -15.88
CA ASP A 51 -7.65 18.63 -15.82
C ASP A 51 -7.14 17.92 -14.57
N LYS A 52 -7.83 18.09 -13.44
CA LYS A 52 -7.54 17.35 -12.20
C LYS A 52 -7.78 15.85 -12.39
N ARG A 53 -8.89 15.46 -13.04
CA ARG A 53 -9.16 14.05 -13.36
C ARG A 53 -8.06 13.46 -14.22
N LYS A 54 -7.67 14.13 -15.30
CA LYS A 54 -6.59 13.69 -16.20
C LYS A 54 -5.27 13.53 -15.45
N ARG A 55 -4.91 14.50 -14.60
CA ARG A 55 -3.72 14.43 -13.76
C ARG A 55 -3.73 13.22 -12.83
N LEU A 56 -4.85 12.99 -12.13
CA LEU A 56 -4.98 11.84 -11.22
C LEU A 56 -4.92 10.51 -11.97
N CYS A 57 -5.56 10.41 -13.14
CA CYS A 57 -5.48 9.22 -13.98
C CYS A 57 -4.04 8.91 -14.43
N ASN A 58 -3.26 9.94 -14.78
CA ASN A 58 -1.86 9.76 -15.15
C ASN A 58 -1.01 9.32 -13.95
N GLN A 59 -1.17 9.99 -12.80
CA GLN A 59 -0.47 9.61 -11.57
C GLN A 59 -0.78 8.18 -11.13
N LEU A 60 -2.03 7.75 -11.29
CA LEU A 60 -2.45 6.39 -10.98
C LEU A 60 -1.73 5.38 -11.89
N LYS A 61 -1.66 5.65 -13.21
CA LYS A 61 -0.92 4.81 -14.17
C LYS A 61 0.57 4.73 -13.85
N ASP A 62 1.18 5.84 -13.44
CA ASP A 62 2.60 5.89 -13.07
C ASP A 62 2.87 5.01 -11.84
N VAL A 63 2.00 5.07 -10.83
CA VAL A 63 2.11 4.24 -9.62
C VAL A 63 1.87 2.77 -9.93
N GLU A 64 0.86 2.43 -10.73
CA GLU A 64 0.60 1.04 -11.12
C GLU A 64 1.78 0.43 -11.87
N ARG A 65 2.38 1.19 -12.81
CA ARG A 65 3.61 0.78 -13.50
C ARG A 65 4.76 0.57 -12.51
N GLN A 66 4.94 1.49 -11.58
CA GLN A 66 5.99 1.37 -10.57
C GLN A 66 5.81 0.12 -9.70
N ILE A 67 4.57 -0.18 -9.29
CA ILE A 67 4.25 -1.38 -8.51
C ILE A 67 4.64 -2.62 -9.31
N TYR A 68 4.24 -2.69 -10.58
CA TYR A 68 4.57 -3.80 -11.45
C TYR A 68 6.08 -4.03 -11.59
N ASP A 69 6.86 -2.96 -11.76
CA ASP A 69 8.32 -3.03 -11.89
C ASP A 69 8.98 -3.50 -10.58
N LEU A 70 8.49 -3.01 -9.44
CA LEU A 70 8.98 -3.40 -8.12
C LEU A 70 8.64 -4.85 -7.78
N GLU A 71 7.44 -5.30 -8.13
CA GLU A 71 7.05 -6.72 -8.01
C GLU A 71 7.93 -7.61 -8.87
N THR A 72 8.18 -7.23 -10.13
CA THR A 72 9.06 -7.98 -11.03
C THR A 72 10.44 -8.12 -10.43
N LYS A 73 11.02 -7.00 -9.98
CA LYS A 73 12.34 -7.00 -9.32
C LYS A 73 12.37 -7.86 -8.06
N TYR A 74 11.31 -7.85 -7.27
CA TYR A 74 11.22 -8.64 -6.05
C TYR A 74 11.10 -10.15 -6.34
N LEU A 75 10.18 -10.54 -7.22
CA LEU A 75 9.90 -11.94 -7.53
C LEU A 75 11.06 -12.61 -8.29
N GLU A 76 11.73 -11.89 -9.18
CA GLU A 76 12.93 -12.40 -9.86
C GLU A 76 14.17 -12.44 -8.96
N GLY A 77 14.26 -11.52 -7.98
CA GLY A 77 15.40 -11.40 -7.08
C GLY A 77 15.34 -12.30 -5.84
N CYS A 78 14.15 -12.76 -5.46
CA CYS A 78 13.96 -13.61 -4.29
C CYS A 78 14.23 -15.09 -4.60
N THR A 79 14.83 -15.78 -3.62
CA THR A 79 14.89 -17.24 -3.62
C THR A 79 13.47 -17.80 -3.52
N THR A 80 13.15 -18.82 -4.30
CA THR A 80 11.81 -19.42 -4.38
C THR A 80 11.20 -19.73 -3.01
N ASN A 81 12.02 -20.19 -2.05
CA ASN A 81 11.57 -20.59 -0.70
C ASN A 81 11.67 -19.47 0.37
N ALA A 82 11.91 -18.23 -0.04
CA ALA A 82 12.14 -17.09 0.84
C ALA A 82 11.55 -15.82 0.24
N ASN A 83 10.24 -15.80 0.05
CA ASN A 83 9.49 -14.64 -0.39
C ASN A 83 8.27 -14.42 0.54
N ALA A 84 7.71 -13.21 0.52
CA ALA A 84 6.57 -12.86 1.36
C ALA A 84 5.30 -13.65 1.02
N LEU A 85 5.22 -14.25 -0.17
CA LEU A 85 4.05 -14.98 -0.65
C LEU A 85 4.00 -16.42 -0.12
N GLN A 86 5.14 -17.08 -0.06
CA GLN A 86 5.30 -18.48 0.37
C GLN A 86 5.80 -18.58 1.82
N GLY A 87 6.28 -17.46 2.39
CA GLY A 87 6.82 -17.38 3.73
C GLY A 87 8.35 -17.59 3.77
N TYR A 88 8.92 -17.34 4.94
CA TYR A 88 10.38 -17.40 5.17
C TYR A 88 10.82 -18.67 5.91
N GLU A 89 9.91 -19.62 6.14
CA GLU A 89 10.21 -20.83 6.91
C GLU A 89 11.24 -21.73 6.22
N GLY A 90 11.31 -21.68 4.89
CA GLY A 90 12.34 -22.38 4.12
C GLY A 90 13.76 -21.88 4.39
N LEU A 91 13.93 -20.66 4.89
CA LEU A 91 15.25 -20.05 5.09
C LEU A 91 16.04 -20.71 6.25
N ARG A 92 15.34 -21.20 7.28
CA ARG A 92 15.98 -21.90 8.42
C ARG A 92 16.39 -23.33 8.08
N SER A 93 15.65 -23.99 7.20
CA SER A 93 15.90 -25.38 6.78
C SER A 93 17.02 -25.50 5.73
N GLN A 94 17.48 -24.38 5.16
CA GLN A 94 18.44 -24.35 4.06
C GLN A 94 19.90 -24.13 4.48
N VAL A 95 20.28 -24.31 5.75
CA VAL A 95 21.70 -24.34 6.15
C VAL A 95 22.42 -25.45 5.38
N GLY A 96 23.06 -25.11 4.25
CA GLY A 96 23.74 -26.04 3.35
C GLY A 96 23.05 -26.33 2.00
N CYS A 97 21.87 -25.77 1.72
CA CYS A 97 21.18 -25.93 0.43
C CYS A 97 21.61 -24.83 -0.54
N LYS A 98 22.01 -25.21 -1.77
CA LYS A 98 22.39 -24.25 -2.82
C LYS A 98 21.17 -23.41 -3.22
N PRO A 99 21.33 -22.10 -3.52
CA PRO A 99 20.22 -21.29 -3.98
C PRO A 99 19.65 -21.90 -5.27
N SER A 100 18.41 -22.38 -5.19
CA SER A 100 17.66 -22.74 -6.39
C SER A 100 17.47 -21.48 -7.22
N LYS A 101 17.62 -21.60 -8.54
CA LYS A 101 17.34 -20.49 -9.46
C LYS A 101 15.92 -19.98 -9.20
N ALA A 102 15.74 -18.66 -9.26
CA ALA A 102 14.44 -18.03 -9.18
C ALA A 102 13.50 -18.71 -10.19
N ALA A 103 12.35 -19.16 -9.70
CA ALA A 103 11.33 -19.75 -10.55
C ALA A 103 10.78 -18.67 -11.50
N PRO A 104 10.25 -19.03 -12.68
CA PRO A 104 9.55 -18.07 -13.52
C PRO A 104 8.42 -17.40 -12.71
N VAL A 105 8.29 -16.09 -12.86
CA VAL A 105 7.30 -15.29 -12.14
C VAL A 105 5.90 -15.65 -12.62
N ASP A 106 5.08 -16.23 -11.74
CA ASP A 106 3.66 -16.47 -12.02
C ASP A 106 2.92 -15.12 -11.99
N PRO A 107 2.10 -14.79 -13.01
CA PRO A 107 1.21 -13.64 -12.95
C PRO A 107 0.31 -13.61 -11.71
N ALA A 108 -0.09 -14.77 -11.17
CA ALA A 108 -0.90 -14.87 -9.97
C ALA A 108 -0.17 -14.41 -8.68
N ASP A 109 1.17 -14.47 -8.67
CA ASP A 109 1.99 -14.02 -7.55
C ASP A 109 2.10 -12.48 -7.46
N ARG A 110 1.61 -11.76 -8.48
CA ARG A 110 1.60 -10.28 -8.54
C ARG A 110 0.40 -9.69 -7.79
N ILE A 111 0.35 -9.95 -6.49
CA ILE A 111 -0.79 -9.60 -5.64
C ILE A 111 -1.02 -8.08 -5.49
N PHE A 112 0.01 -7.24 -5.65
CA PHE A 112 -0.15 -5.80 -5.54
C PHE A 112 -0.69 -5.22 -6.85
N SER A 113 -0.18 -5.67 -8.01
CA SER A 113 -0.79 -5.30 -9.30
C SER A 113 -2.24 -5.81 -9.42
N GLY A 114 -2.50 -7.05 -8.97
CA GLY A 114 -3.84 -7.64 -8.97
C GLY A 114 -4.83 -7.00 -7.99
N SER A 115 -4.35 -6.18 -7.04
CA SER A 115 -5.22 -5.46 -6.11
C SER A 115 -5.92 -4.25 -6.75
N SER A 116 -5.44 -3.79 -7.90
CA SER A 116 -6.02 -2.70 -8.66
C SER A 116 -6.91 -3.22 -9.78
N SER A 117 -8.20 -2.85 -9.77
CA SER A 117 -9.13 -3.20 -10.86
C SER A 117 -8.85 -2.43 -12.15
N SER A 118 -8.13 -1.30 -12.10
CA SER A 118 -7.71 -0.54 -13.28
C SER A 118 -6.46 -1.10 -13.95
N SER A 119 -5.66 -1.90 -13.25
CA SER A 119 -4.37 -2.40 -13.77
C SER A 119 -4.51 -3.47 -14.85
N THR A 120 -5.61 -4.24 -14.87
CA THR A 120 -5.86 -5.30 -15.87
C THR A 120 -6.20 -4.75 -17.27
N ALA A 121 -6.42 -3.44 -17.39
CA ALA A 121 -6.76 -2.78 -18.66
C ALA A 121 -5.54 -2.19 -19.40
N VAL A 122 -4.31 -2.58 -19.03
CA VAL A 122 -3.05 -2.15 -19.66
C VAL A 122 -2.48 -3.25 -20.55
#